data_AF-A0A8H4F1C1-F1
#
_entry.id   AF-A0A8H4F1C1-F1
#
_cell.length_a   1.000
_cell.length_b   1.000
_cell.length_c   1.000
_cell.angle_alpha   90.00
_cell.angle_beta   90.00
_cell.angle_gamma   90.00
#
_symmetry.space_group_name_H-M   'P 1'
#
loop_
_entity.id
_entity.type
_entity.pdbx_description
1 polymer ?
#
loop_
_entity_poly.entity_id
_entity_poly.type
_entity_poly.pdbx_seq_one_letter_code
_entity_poly.pdbx_strand_id
1 'polypeptide(L)'
;MIVSSIFDPAVIATFLVSATIFGSWFTFWYKTNLARTERERAYVCTLLSSSITSTCSIPLVYTLLTNGGDLTEILAYRTWTVIATTFFMTFLITDLVVGSIFYRSKIELLTGWIHHITYLGTLTWAIHNQYTAVFIMMCSLELPTFILALGSVRSQLRRDYVFASTFLVTRILFHAYAIKCAWVMKPYGPVVTALSAFFPVHCFWFYGFIKQQIRLAAKRKQEALANKQAQRKRSKQASQHIQPSVISTTIKTTIKKTSVSRSSKATANNTTSSYLSSPTPSFHQSPPVSVH
;
A
#
# COMPACT_ATOMS: atom_id res chain seq x y z
N MET A 1 12.94 34.96 9.84
CA MET A 1 12.15 35.56 8.74
C MET A 1 10.95 34.66 8.53
N ILE A 2 9.73 35.22 8.52
CA ILE A 2 8.50 34.44 8.32
C ILE A 2 8.28 34.30 6.82
N VAL A 3 8.26 33.05 6.35
CA VAL A 3 7.97 32.72 4.94
C VAL A 3 6.46 32.65 4.77
N SER A 4 5.87 33.65 4.13
CA SER A 4 4.41 33.76 3.90
C SER A 4 4.02 33.79 2.43
N SER A 5 4.98 33.72 1.53
CA SER A 5 4.75 33.79 0.08
C SER A 5 5.36 32.59 -0.63
N ILE A 6 4.67 32.12 -1.67
CA ILE A 6 5.22 31.12 -2.59
C ILE A 6 6.39 31.65 -3.41
N PHE A 7 6.53 32.98 -3.49
CA PHE A 7 7.64 33.65 -4.17
C PHE A 7 8.83 33.92 -3.25
N ASP A 8 8.77 33.47 -1.99
CA ASP A 8 9.91 33.58 -1.08
C ASP A 8 11.11 32.80 -1.64
N PRO A 9 12.34 33.36 -1.57
CA PRO A 9 13.54 32.69 -2.07
C PRO A 9 13.74 31.28 -1.52
N ALA A 10 13.37 31.02 -0.26
CA ALA A 10 13.48 29.69 0.34
C ALA A 10 12.51 28.69 -0.30
N VAL A 11 11.30 29.12 -0.66
CA VAL A 11 10.31 28.28 -1.35
C VAL A 11 10.79 27.99 -2.77
N ILE A 12 11.26 29.00 -3.50
CA ILE A 12 11.79 28.83 -4.87
C ILE A 12 13.00 27.89 -4.86
N ALA A 13 13.96 28.12 -3.98
CA ALA A 13 15.14 27.26 -3.86
C ALA A 13 14.75 25.81 -3.52
N THR A 14 13.85 25.63 -2.55
CA THR A 14 13.35 24.29 -2.18
C THR A 14 12.64 23.61 -3.34
N PHE A 15 11.83 24.34 -4.11
CA PHE A 15 11.15 23.81 -5.29
C PHE A 15 12.15 23.31 -6.33
N LEU A 16 13.16 24.10 -6.67
CA LEU A 16 14.18 23.73 -7.67
C LEU A 16 15.00 22.50 -7.23
N VAL A 17 15.42 22.46 -5.97
CA VAL A 17 16.14 21.32 -5.39
C VAL A 17 15.26 20.07 -5.40
N SER A 18 14.02 20.19 -4.93
CA SER A 18 13.07 19.06 -4.89
C SER A 18 12.74 18.54 -6.28
N ALA A 19 12.57 19.43 -7.27
CA ALA A 19 12.30 19.06 -8.66
C ALA A 19 13.48 18.28 -9.26
N THR A 20 14.70 18.70 -8.95
CA THR A 20 15.93 17.99 -9.33
C THR A 20 15.99 16.61 -8.68
N ILE A 21 15.64 16.49 -7.39
CA ILE A 21 15.59 15.22 -6.67
C ILE A 21 14.58 14.27 -7.30
N PHE A 22 13.32 14.71 -7.50
CA PHE A 22 12.28 13.85 -8.09
C PHE A 22 12.58 13.48 -9.54
N GLY A 23 13.07 14.43 -10.35
CA GLY A 23 13.47 14.18 -11.72
C GLY A 23 14.61 13.16 -11.83
N SER A 24 15.63 13.31 -10.98
CA SER A 24 16.76 12.36 -10.93
C SER A 24 16.32 10.99 -10.43
N TRP A 25 15.49 10.95 -9.38
CA TRP A 25 14.93 9.71 -8.81
C TRP A 25 14.11 8.95 -9.86
N PHE A 26 13.16 9.61 -10.51
CA PHE A 26 12.34 8.97 -11.54
C PHE A 26 13.21 8.50 -12.72
N THR A 27 14.13 9.34 -13.18
CA THR A 27 15.05 9.00 -14.29
C THR A 27 15.91 7.80 -13.96
N PHE A 28 16.43 7.70 -12.72
CA PHE A 28 17.19 6.55 -12.26
C PHE A 28 16.36 5.27 -12.36
N TRP A 29 15.15 5.24 -11.78
CA TRP A 29 14.26 4.08 -11.83
C TRP A 29 13.85 3.67 -13.24
N TYR A 30 13.62 4.67 -14.09
CA TYR A 30 13.23 4.48 -15.49
C TYR A 30 14.38 3.92 -16.32
N LYS A 31 15.56 4.56 -16.28
CA LYS A 31 16.73 4.16 -17.10
C LYS A 31 17.35 2.84 -16.67
N THR A 32 17.34 2.53 -15.37
CA THR A 32 17.84 1.25 -14.85
C THR A 32 16.84 0.10 -15.01
N ASN A 33 15.65 0.37 -15.57
CA ASN A 33 14.57 -0.61 -15.77
C ASN A 33 14.14 -1.32 -14.46
N LEU A 34 14.24 -0.59 -13.34
CA LEU A 34 13.77 -1.05 -12.03
C LEU A 34 12.24 -0.93 -11.90
N ALA A 35 11.64 0.03 -12.60
CA ALA A 35 10.20 0.20 -12.77
C ALA A 35 9.79 -0.13 -14.22
N ARG A 36 9.40 -1.40 -14.43
CA ARG A 36 9.15 -2.00 -15.74
C ARG A 36 7.75 -1.71 -16.24
N THR A 37 6.77 -1.73 -15.33
CA THR A 37 5.36 -1.54 -15.67
C THR A 37 4.91 -0.09 -15.47
N GLU A 38 3.88 0.35 -16.19
CA GLU A 38 3.27 1.67 -15.96
C GLU A 38 2.83 1.86 -14.51
N ARG A 39 2.32 0.78 -13.90
CA ARG A 39 1.95 0.78 -12.49
C ARG A 39 3.14 1.08 -11.60
N GLU A 40 4.27 0.37 -11.76
CA GLU A 40 5.46 0.62 -10.94
C GLU A 40 5.94 2.06 -11.12
N ARG A 41 6.00 2.56 -12.36
CA ARG A 41 6.42 3.93 -12.68
C ARG A 41 5.56 4.99 -12.00
N ALA A 42 4.24 4.78 -11.96
CA ALA A 42 3.29 5.69 -11.31
C ALA A 42 3.48 5.82 -9.79
N TYR A 43 4.16 4.85 -9.14
CA TYR A 43 4.37 4.87 -7.69
C TYR A 43 5.80 5.22 -7.27
N VAL A 44 6.74 5.41 -8.20
CA VAL A 44 8.15 5.71 -7.89
C VAL A 44 8.30 7.04 -7.14
N CYS A 45 7.68 8.11 -7.64
CA CYS A 45 7.73 9.43 -7.00
C CYS A 45 6.93 9.43 -5.69
N THR A 46 5.76 8.79 -5.69
CA THR A 46 4.91 8.61 -4.49
C THR A 46 5.65 7.89 -3.37
N LEU A 47 6.42 6.84 -3.69
CA LEU A 47 7.22 6.10 -2.71
C LEU A 47 8.22 7.02 -2.00
N LEU A 48 8.96 7.84 -2.77
CA LEU A 48 9.92 8.79 -2.21
C LEU A 48 9.22 9.85 -1.36
N SER A 49 8.19 10.49 -1.93
CA SER A 49 7.46 11.58 -1.27
C SER A 49 6.85 11.14 0.07
N SER A 50 6.05 10.07 0.03
CA SER A 50 5.37 9.54 1.22
C SER A 50 6.33 9.05 2.30
N SER A 51 7.51 8.53 1.94
CA SER A 51 8.54 8.13 2.91
C SER A 51 9.11 9.33 3.67
N ILE A 52 9.45 10.41 2.95
CA ILE A 52 10.05 11.61 3.53
C ILE A 52 9.01 12.36 4.36
N THR A 53 7.81 12.59 3.82
CA THR A 53 6.79 13.37 4.52
C THR A 53 6.25 12.66 5.75
N SER A 54 6.10 11.33 5.71
CA SER A 54 5.76 10.54 6.91
C SER A 54 6.84 10.68 7.98
N THR A 55 8.12 10.68 7.60
CA THR A 55 9.23 10.87 8.55
C THR A 55 9.24 12.27 9.14
N CYS A 56 9.05 13.30 8.31
CA CYS A 56 8.95 14.69 8.75
C CYS A 56 7.77 14.96 9.70
N SER A 57 6.72 14.14 9.64
CA SER A 57 5.56 14.27 10.54
C SER A 57 5.84 13.86 11.98
N ILE A 58 6.81 12.96 12.20
CA ILE A 58 7.02 12.28 13.49
C ILE A 58 7.22 13.27 14.65
N PRO A 59 8.08 14.31 14.56
CA PRO A 59 8.28 15.24 15.67
C PRO A 59 6.99 15.98 16.06
N LEU A 60 6.16 16.36 15.08
CA LEU A 60 4.93 17.11 15.33
C LEU A 60 3.81 16.22 15.87
N VAL A 61 3.72 14.98 15.39
CA VAL A 61 2.80 13.98 15.97
C VAL A 61 3.20 13.69 17.41
N TYR A 62 4.49 13.52 17.68
CA TYR A 62 5.00 13.31 19.05
C TYR A 62 4.64 14.49 19.96
N THR A 63 4.86 15.74 19.52
CA THR A 63 4.46 16.94 20.28
C THR A 63 2.96 16.93 20.56
N LEU A 64 2.11 16.71 19.56
CA LEU A 64 0.65 16.69 19.75
C LEU A 64 0.19 15.62 20.75
N LEU A 65 0.81 14.43 20.72
CA LEU A 65 0.43 13.34 21.61
C LEU A 65 0.93 13.56 23.05
N THR A 66 2.04 14.27 23.23
CA THR A 66 2.65 14.50 24.55
C THR A 66 2.15 15.77 25.23
N ASN A 67 1.70 16.76 24.47
CA ASN A 67 1.16 18.01 25.01
C ASN A 67 -0.36 17.96 25.29
N GLY A 68 -0.96 16.77 25.32
CA GLY A 68 -2.39 16.59 25.59
C GLY A 68 -3.31 16.98 24.41
N GLY A 69 -2.77 17.11 23.20
CA GLY A 69 -3.55 17.46 22.01
C GLY A 69 -3.70 18.97 21.77
N ASP A 70 -2.82 19.79 22.35
CA ASP A 70 -2.80 21.23 22.10
C ASP A 70 -2.14 21.56 20.76
N LEU A 71 -2.95 22.00 19.79
CA LEU A 71 -2.47 22.39 18.47
C LEU A 71 -1.79 23.77 18.44
N THR A 72 -1.88 24.57 19.50
CA THR A 72 -1.25 25.90 19.56
C THR A 72 0.27 25.79 19.44
N GLU A 73 0.87 24.79 20.07
CA GLU A 73 2.31 24.51 19.96
C GLU A 73 2.72 24.00 18.58
N ILE A 74 1.84 23.24 17.91
CA ILE A 74 2.05 22.78 16.54
C ILE A 74 2.01 23.97 15.57
N LEU A 75 1.11 24.93 15.79
CA LEU A 75 0.98 26.15 14.98
C LEU A 75 2.16 27.11 15.09
N ALA A 76 3.06 26.93 16.06
CA ALA A 76 4.26 27.74 16.13
C ALA A 76 5.06 27.64 14.80
N TYR A 77 5.39 28.81 14.25
CA TYR A 77 6.05 28.91 12.95
C TYR A 77 7.41 28.19 12.95
N ARG A 78 7.64 27.38 11.92
CA ARG A 78 8.89 26.64 11.72
C ARG A 78 9.26 26.68 10.24
N THR A 79 10.43 27.21 9.90
CA THR A 79 10.86 27.29 8.50
C THR A 79 10.97 25.91 7.84
N TRP A 80 11.37 24.89 8.58
CA TRP A 80 11.50 23.53 8.05
C TRP A 80 10.15 22.91 7.64
N THR A 81 9.03 23.30 8.26
CA THR A 81 7.70 22.79 7.85
C THR A 81 7.27 23.40 6.53
N VAL A 82 7.68 24.64 6.25
CA VAL A 82 7.51 25.25 4.92
C VAL A 82 8.33 24.49 3.88
N ILE A 83 9.61 24.21 4.16
CA ILE A 83 10.49 23.43 3.25
C ILE A 83 9.88 22.07 2.93
N ALA A 84 9.45 21.32 3.96
CA ALA A 84 8.82 20.02 3.76
C ALA A 84 7.48 20.11 3.01
N THR A 85 6.72 21.19 3.21
CA THR A 85 5.46 21.43 2.47
C THR A 85 5.75 21.70 1.01
N THR A 86 6.74 22.54 0.72
CA THR A 86 7.17 22.83 -0.66
C THR A 86 7.71 21.58 -1.35
N PHE A 87 8.47 20.73 -0.65
CA PHE A 87 8.90 19.43 -1.17
C PHE A 87 7.70 18.57 -1.62
N PHE A 88 6.65 18.49 -0.80
CA PHE A 88 5.43 17.76 -1.17
C PHE A 88 4.67 18.43 -2.33
N MET A 89 4.59 19.76 -2.37
CA MET A 89 4.00 20.49 -3.50
C MET A 89 4.76 20.19 -4.81
N THR A 90 6.09 20.15 -4.77
CA THR A 90 6.91 19.79 -5.93
C THR A 90 6.66 18.35 -6.36
N PHE A 91 6.45 17.42 -5.42
CA PHE A 91 5.99 16.07 -5.75
C PHE A 91 4.70 16.10 -6.54
N LEU A 92 3.66 16.81 -6.09
CA LEU A 92 2.36 16.87 -6.78
C LEU A 92 2.51 17.37 -8.22
N ILE A 93 3.28 18.44 -8.42
CA ILE A 93 3.54 19.00 -9.76
C ILE A 93 4.32 17.99 -10.61
N THR A 94 5.36 17.38 -10.06
CA THR A 94 6.19 16.41 -10.78
C THR A 94 5.40 15.17 -11.16
N ASP A 95 4.55 14.67 -10.27
CA ASP A 95 3.69 13.51 -10.50
C ASP A 95 2.70 13.75 -11.63
N LEU A 96 2.08 14.94 -11.69
CA LEU A 96 1.22 15.33 -12.81
C LEU A 96 2.00 15.45 -14.13
N VAL A 97 3.15 16.13 -14.12
CA VAL A 97 3.98 16.31 -15.33
C VAL A 97 4.47 14.95 -15.85
N VAL A 98 5.13 14.18 -15.00
CA VAL A 98 5.67 12.86 -15.36
C VAL A 98 4.53 11.92 -15.74
N GLY A 99 3.44 11.88 -14.98
CA GLY A 99 2.35 10.97 -15.27
C GLY A 99 1.58 11.31 -16.54
N SER A 100 1.47 12.59 -16.91
CA SER A 100 0.88 13.00 -18.19
C SER A 100 1.67 12.48 -19.40
N ILE A 101 2.98 12.25 -19.22
CA ILE A 101 3.90 11.80 -20.27
C ILE A 101 4.05 10.26 -20.25
N PHE A 102 4.32 9.66 -19.08
CA PHE A 102 4.82 8.28 -18.96
C PHE A 102 3.77 7.25 -18.52
N TYR A 103 2.66 7.67 -17.92
CA TYR A 103 1.62 6.75 -17.42
C TYR A 103 0.23 7.42 -17.43
N ARG A 104 -0.12 8.07 -18.55
CA ARG A 104 -1.37 8.81 -18.71
C ARG A 104 -2.62 7.97 -18.40
N SER A 105 -2.56 6.66 -18.67
CA SER A 105 -3.63 5.70 -18.37
C SER A 105 -3.93 5.55 -16.87
N LYS A 106 -3.04 6.04 -15.99
CA LYS A 106 -3.12 5.92 -14.53
C LYS A 106 -3.49 7.21 -13.82
N ILE A 107 -3.51 8.35 -14.51
CA ILE A 107 -4.03 9.60 -13.94
C ILE A 107 -5.54 9.63 -14.16
N GLU A 108 -6.31 9.21 -13.16
CA GLU A 108 -7.77 9.39 -13.21
C GLU A 108 -8.16 10.82 -12.84
N LEU A 109 -9.32 11.27 -13.29
CA LEU A 109 -9.75 12.67 -13.13
C LEU A 109 -9.89 13.09 -11.65
N LEU A 110 -10.57 12.27 -10.86
CA LEU A 110 -10.87 12.59 -9.46
C LEU A 110 -9.63 12.46 -8.57
N THR A 111 -8.86 11.40 -8.82
CA THR A 111 -7.80 10.89 -7.95
C THR A 111 -6.42 11.41 -8.32
N GLY A 112 -6.23 11.79 -9.58
CA GLY A 112 -5.03 12.49 -10.06
C GLY A 112 -5.25 14.00 -10.14
N TRP A 113 -6.11 14.47 -11.05
CA TRP A 113 -6.19 15.91 -11.32
C TRP A 113 -6.83 16.71 -10.19
N ILE A 114 -8.06 16.37 -9.81
CA ILE A 114 -8.81 17.13 -8.80
C ILE A 114 -8.07 17.07 -7.47
N HIS A 115 -7.65 15.89 -7.04
CA HIS A 115 -6.86 15.69 -5.82
C HIS A 115 -5.62 16.58 -5.78
N HIS A 116 -4.71 16.47 -6.75
CA HIS A 116 -3.44 17.21 -6.74
C HIS A 116 -3.67 18.72 -6.83
N ILE A 117 -4.64 19.20 -7.63
CA ILE A 117 -4.98 20.63 -7.72
C ILE A 117 -5.54 21.14 -6.37
N THR A 118 -6.45 20.39 -5.74
CA THR A 118 -7.00 20.75 -4.43
C THR A 118 -5.90 20.81 -3.37
N TYR A 119 -4.97 19.87 -3.36
CA TYR A 119 -3.81 19.94 -2.46
C TYR A 119 -2.94 21.16 -2.75
N LEU A 120 -2.58 21.43 -4.01
CA LEU A 120 -1.77 22.61 -4.36
C LEU A 120 -2.40 23.92 -3.87
N GLY A 121 -3.70 24.10 -4.06
CA GLY A 121 -4.43 25.26 -3.55
C GLY A 121 -4.42 25.33 -2.02
N THR A 122 -4.73 24.20 -1.36
CA THR A 122 -4.75 24.11 0.11
C THR A 122 -3.38 24.39 0.73
N LEU A 123 -2.30 23.89 0.12
CA LEU A 123 -0.93 24.07 0.63
C LEU A 123 -0.41 25.48 0.37
N THR A 124 -0.78 26.08 -0.76
CA THR A 124 -0.52 27.51 -1.00
C THR A 124 -1.19 28.37 0.07
N TRP A 125 -2.46 28.09 0.37
CA TRP A 125 -3.18 28.73 1.47
C TRP A 125 -2.55 28.46 2.83
N ALA A 126 -2.07 27.24 3.09
CA ALA A 126 -1.40 26.89 4.35
C ALA A 126 -0.05 27.60 4.52
N ILE A 127 0.74 27.78 3.46
CA ILE A 127 1.96 28.60 3.49
C ILE A 127 1.62 30.04 3.81
N HIS A 128 0.62 30.62 3.13
CA HIS A 128 0.22 32.01 3.37
C HIS A 128 -0.23 32.24 4.83
N ASN A 129 -1.01 31.31 5.39
CA ASN A 129 -1.57 31.41 6.73
C ASN A 129 -0.73 30.76 7.84
N GLN A 130 0.50 30.32 7.53
CA GLN A 130 1.41 29.70 8.50
C GLN A 130 0.89 28.39 9.13
N TYR A 131 0.09 27.62 8.39
CA TYR A 131 -0.46 26.32 8.80
C TYR A 131 0.33 25.12 8.29
N THR A 132 1.54 25.34 7.75
CA THR A 132 2.40 24.28 7.20
C THR A 132 2.77 23.22 8.24
N ALA A 133 2.94 23.60 9.51
CA ALA A 133 3.22 22.64 10.57
C ALA A 133 2.06 21.66 10.79
N VAL A 134 0.81 22.15 10.77
CA VAL A 134 -0.36 21.27 10.84
C VAL A 134 -0.40 20.33 9.65
N PHE A 135 -0.14 20.82 8.44
CA PHE A 135 -0.05 19.96 7.25
C PHE A 135 1.03 18.88 7.41
N ILE A 136 2.25 19.23 7.83
CA ILE A 136 3.33 18.26 8.00
C ILE A 136 3.03 17.24 9.09
N MET A 137 2.37 17.63 10.19
CA MET A 137 1.86 16.69 11.19
C MET A 137 0.86 15.70 10.56
N MET A 138 -0.04 16.20 9.71
CA MET A 138 -0.97 15.37 8.95
C MET A 138 -0.30 14.55 7.85
N CYS A 139 0.97 14.77 7.48
CA CYS A 139 1.67 13.86 6.58
C CYS A 139 1.91 12.47 7.18
N SER A 140 1.66 12.25 8.47
CA SER A 140 1.54 10.90 9.04
C SER A 140 0.44 10.06 8.36
N LEU A 141 -0.55 10.72 7.74
CA LEU A 141 -1.56 10.10 6.90
C LEU A 141 -1.00 9.49 5.61
N GLU A 142 0.23 9.81 5.22
CA GLU A 142 0.90 9.24 4.05
C GLU A 142 1.60 7.90 4.33
N LEU A 143 1.66 7.45 5.59
CA LEU A 143 2.21 6.14 5.93
C LEU A 143 1.51 4.96 5.19
N PRO A 144 0.17 4.87 5.12
CA PRO A 144 -0.49 3.88 4.28
C PRO A 144 -0.14 4.04 2.79
N THR A 145 0.00 5.27 2.28
CA THR A 145 0.44 5.53 0.91
C THR A 145 1.83 4.97 0.66
N PHE A 146 2.77 5.16 1.59
CA PHE A 146 4.12 4.61 1.51
C PHE A 146 4.09 3.08 1.38
N ILE A 147 3.31 2.41 2.24
CA ILE A 147 3.17 0.94 2.20
C ILE A 147 2.54 0.47 0.87
N LEU A 148 1.54 1.19 0.37
CA LEU A 148 0.91 0.90 -0.92
C LEU A 148 1.86 1.10 -2.09
N ALA A 149 2.63 2.18 -2.09
CA ALA A 149 3.61 2.51 -3.11
C ALA A 149 4.73 1.46 -3.13
N LEU A 150 5.23 1.07 -1.95
CA LEU A 150 6.25 0.04 -1.80
C LEU A 150 5.77 -1.31 -2.38
N GLY A 151 4.54 -1.72 -2.03
CA GLY A 151 3.92 -2.93 -2.58
C GLY A 151 3.57 -2.84 -4.08
N SER A 152 3.40 -1.64 -4.62
CA SER A 152 3.11 -1.41 -6.05
C SER A 152 4.37 -1.38 -6.91
N VAL A 153 5.49 -0.90 -6.36
CA VAL A 153 6.81 -0.95 -7.00
C VAL A 153 7.43 -2.35 -6.86
N ARG A 154 7.17 -3.05 -5.75
CA ARG A 154 7.64 -4.41 -5.48
C ARG A 154 6.51 -5.28 -4.92
N SER A 155 5.91 -6.10 -5.78
CA SER A 155 4.77 -6.96 -5.43
C SER A 155 5.06 -7.92 -4.26
N GLN A 156 6.31 -8.35 -4.10
CA GLN A 156 6.75 -9.22 -2.99
C GLN A 156 6.61 -8.56 -1.61
N LEU A 157 6.67 -7.21 -1.55
CA LEU A 157 6.54 -6.43 -0.33
C LEU A 157 5.08 -6.08 -0.01
N ARG A 158 4.14 -6.42 -0.90
CA ARG A 158 2.73 -6.06 -0.72
C ARG A 158 2.09 -6.89 0.40
N ARG A 159 1.65 -6.20 1.45
CA ARG A 159 0.90 -6.78 2.58
C ARG A 159 -0.37 -5.97 2.85
N ASP A 160 -1.50 -6.46 2.36
CA ASP A 160 -2.78 -5.74 2.44
C ASP A 160 -3.24 -5.48 3.90
N TYR A 161 -2.90 -6.35 4.85
CA TYR A 161 -3.24 -6.15 6.28
C TYR A 161 -2.43 -5.03 6.94
N VAL A 162 -1.15 -4.87 6.55
CA VAL A 162 -0.30 -3.77 7.05
C VAL A 162 -0.85 -2.45 6.54
N PHE A 163 -1.16 -2.38 5.23
CA PHE A 163 -1.81 -1.23 4.62
C PHE A 163 -3.14 -0.89 5.31
N ALA A 164 -4.01 -1.87 5.52
CA ALA A 164 -5.31 -1.64 6.15
C ALA A 164 -5.19 -1.14 7.59
N SER A 165 -4.25 -1.72 8.35
CA SER A 165 -4.01 -1.34 9.74
C SER A 165 -3.45 0.07 9.85
N THR A 166 -2.45 0.41 9.03
CA THR A 166 -1.90 1.78 9.02
C THR A 166 -2.91 2.80 8.51
N PHE A 167 -3.72 2.46 7.50
CA PHE A 167 -4.80 3.33 7.03
C PHE A 167 -5.81 3.62 8.14
N LEU A 168 -6.28 2.60 8.86
CA LEU A 168 -7.21 2.78 9.97
C LEU A 168 -6.60 3.65 11.07
N VAL A 169 -5.38 3.35 11.50
CA VAL A 169 -4.72 4.07 12.60
C VAL A 169 -4.46 5.53 12.23
N THR A 170 -3.87 5.80 11.06
CA THR A 170 -3.50 7.17 10.69
C THR A 170 -4.68 7.93 10.09
N ARG A 171 -5.24 7.45 8.96
CA ARG A 171 -6.24 8.19 8.17
C ARG A 171 -7.63 8.25 8.79
N ILE A 172 -7.96 7.34 9.72
CA ILE A 172 -9.25 7.37 10.42
C ILE A 172 -9.07 7.84 11.87
N LEU A 173 -8.36 7.08 12.70
CA LEU A 173 -8.30 7.36 14.14
C LEU A 173 -7.51 8.63 14.46
N PHE A 174 -6.27 8.73 13.95
CA PHE A 174 -5.44 9.91 14.19
C PHE A 174 -6.03 11.16 13.52
N HIS A 175 -6.59 11.05 12.32
CA HIS A 175 -7.26 12.19 11.68
C HIS A 175 -8.48 12.67 12.49
N ALA A 176 -9.34 11.76 12.96
CA ALA A 176 -10.47 12.13 13.83
C ALA A 176 -9.99 12.78 15.14
N TYR A 177 -8.90 12.27 15.72
CA TYR A 177 -8.26 12.88 16.89
C TYR A 177 -7.76 14.31 16.59
N ALA A 178 -7.06 14.53 15.48
CA ALA A 178 -6.59 15.85 15.08
C ALA A 178 -7.76 16.85 14.84
N ILE A 179 -8.88 16.38 14.27
CA ILE A 179 -10.11 17.17 14.14
C ILE A 179 -10.65 17.58 15.51
N LYS A 180 -10.72 16.64 16.47
CA LYS A 180 -11.13 16.94 17.84
C LYS A 180 -10.23 17.99 18.49
N CYS A 181 -8.90 17.85 18.37
CA CYS A 181 -7.94 18.83 18.86
C CYS A 181 -8.17 20.22 18.23
N ALA A 182 -8.39 20.27 16.91
CA ALA A 182 -8.65 21.52 16.20
C ALA A 182 -9.97 22.17 16.63
N TRP A 183 -11.00 21.36 16.88
CA TRP A 183 -12.27 21.81 17.41
C TRP A 183 -12.13 22.42 18.80
N VAL A 184 -11.40 21.76 19.70
CA VAL A 184 -11.15 22.28 21.06
C VAL A 184 -10.38 23.60 21.03
N MET A 185 -9.36 23.70 20.16
CA MET A 185 -8.56 24.92 20.01
C MET A 185 -9.37 26.10 19.46
N LYS A 186 -10.11 25.89 18.37
CA LYS A 186 -10.94 26.94 17.76
C LYS A 186 -12.09 26.32 16.96
N PRO A 187 -13.29 26.22 17.56
CA PRO A 187 -14.48 25.77 16.85
C PRO A 187 -14.71 26.62 15.59
N TYR A 188 -15.07 25.96 14.48
CA TYR A 188 -15.27 26.60 13.17
C TYR A 188 -14.05 27.39 12.63
N GLY A 189 -12.86 27.18 13.20
CA GLY A 189 -11.62 27.75 12.71
C GLY A 189 -11.17 27.16 11.37
N PRO A 190 -10.22 27.82 10.68
CA PRO A 190 -9.72 27.37 9.38
C PRO A 190 -9.12 25.96 9.42
N VAL A 191 -8.41 25.61 10.49
CA VAL A 191 -7.77 24.29 10.64
C VAL A 191 -8.81 23.18 10.77
N VAL A 192 -9.81 23.33 11.65
CA VAL A 192 -10.86 22.31 11.82
C VAL A 192 -11.69 22.15 10.56
N THR A 193 -11.99 23.24 9.86
CA THR A 193 -12.70 23.22 8.57
C THR A 193 -11.90 22.44 7.52
N ALA A 194 -10.60 22.73 7.37
CA ALA A 194 -9.75 22.02 6.42
C ALA A 194 -9.67 20.51 6.73
N LEU A 195 -9.37 20.13 7.97
CA LEU A 195 -9.28 18.72 8.37
C LEU A 195 -10.62 17.99 8.16
N SER A 196 -11.72 18.60 8.56
CA SER A 196 -13.06 18.02 8.42
C SER A 196 -13.47 17.84 6.96
N ALA A 197 -13.03 18.71 6.04
CA ALA A 197 -13.36 18.60 4.62
C ALA A 197 -12.71 17.37 3.95
N PHE A 198 -11.51 16.97 4.37
CA PHE A 198 -10.81 15.81 3.79
C PHE A 198 -11.18 14.47 4.44
N PHE A 199 -11.68 14.48 5.68
CA PHE A 199 -12.00 13.25 6.42
C PHE A 199 -13.01 12.31 5.75
N PRO A 200 -14.12 12.80 5.14
CA PRO A 200 -15.07 11.94 4.43
C PRO A 200 -14.43 11.13 3.30
N VAL A 201 -13.46 11.72 2.59
CA VAL A 201 -12.74 11.04 1.50
C VAL A 201 -11.98 9.83 2.03
N HIS A 202 -11.31 9.94 3.18
CA HIS A 202 -10.62 8.81 3.78
C HIS A 202 -11.59 7.71 4.24
N CYS A 203 -12.74 8.08 4.80
CA CYS A 203 -13.77 7.13 5.17
C CYS A 203 -14.30 6.39 3.94
N PHE A 204 -14.59 7.11 2.86
CA PHE A 204 -15.04 6.56 1.58
C PHE A 204 -14.03 5.58 0.99
N TRP A 205 -12.73 5.94 0.96
CA TRP A 205 -11.68 5.05 0.46
C TRP A 205 -11.51 3.80 1.31
N PHE A 206 -11.52 3.93 2.64
CA PHE A 206 -11.42 2.77 3.52
C PHE A 206 -12.60 1.82 3.32
N TYR A 207 -13.81 2.36 3.21
CA TYR A 207 -15.01 1.57 2.90
C TYR A 207 -14.89 0.84 1.56
N GLY A 208 -14.42 1.53 0.51
CA GLY A 208 -14.15 0.94 -0.80
C GLY A 208 -13.14 -0.21 -0.72
N PHE A 209 -12.07 -0.04 0.05
CA PHE A 209 -11.06 -1.06 0.29
C PHE A 209 -11.65 -2.29 1.00
N ILE A 210 -12.44 -2.11 2.06
CA ILE A 210 -13.07 -3.23 2.78
C ILE A 210 -14.02 -4.02 1.85
N LYS A 211 -14.85 -3.31 1.08
CA LYS A 211 -15.71 -3.94 0.06
C LYS A 211 -14.90 -4.77 -0.95
N GLN A 212 -13.78 -4.23 -1.42
CA GLN A 212 -12.90 -4.93 -2.33
C GLN A 212 -12.34 -6.22 -1.69
N GLN A 213 -11.89 -6.16 -0.44
CA GLN A 213 -11.34 -7.32 0.27
C GLN A 213 -12.41 -8.42 0.48
N ILE A 214 -13.64 -8.03 0.82
CA ILE A 214 -14.78 -8.97 0.93
C ILE A 214 -15.03 -9.67 -0.41
N ARG A 215 -15.06 -8.91 -1.52
CA ARG A 215 -15.25 -9.46 -2.87
C ARG A 215 -14.12 -10.44 -3.24
N LEU A 216 -12.87 -10.09 -2.96
CA LEU A 216 -11.72 -10.96 -3.24
C LEU A 216 -11.75 -12.23 -2.39
N ALA A 217 -12.16 -12.14 -1.12
CA ALA A 217 -12.32 -13.30 -0.26
C ALA A 217 -13.42 -14.24 -0.78
N ALA A 218 -14.56 -13.71 -1.22
CA ALA A 218 -15.63 -14.50 -1.83
C ALA A 218 -15.16 -15.21 -3.11
N LYS A 219 -14.42 -14.53 -3.99
CA LYS A 219 -13.84 -15.12 -5.20
C LYS A 219 -12.88 -16.26 -4.89
N ARG A 220 -11.94 -16.06 -3.95
CA ARG A 220 -11.00 -17.11 -3.50
C ARG A 220 -11.73 -18.34 -2.94
N LYS A 221 -12.83 -18.14 -2.21
CA LYS A 221 -13.66 -19.23 -1.70
C LYS A 221 -14.32 -20.02 -2.84
N GLN A 222 -14.85 -19.33 -3.86
CA GLN A 222 -15.44 -19.98 -5.04
C GLN A 222 -14.39 -20.78 -5.84
N GLU A 223 -13.22 -20.20 -6.08
CA GLU A 223 -12.10 -20.88 -6.76
C GLU A 223 -11.62 -22.12 -5.99
N ALA A 224 -11.51 -22.02 -4.66
CA ALA A 224 -11.14 -23.16 -3.82
C ALA A 224 -12.18 -24.29 -3.89
N LEU A 225 -13.47 -23.96 -3.94
CA LEU A 225 -14.55 -24.95 -4.09
C LEU A 225 -14.52 -25.61 -5.48
N ALA A 226 -14.34 -24.81 -6.54
CA ALA A 226 -14.22 -25.32 -7.92
C ALA A 226 -13.01 -26.26 -8.07
N ASN A 227 -11.85 -25.89 -7.52
CA ASN A 227 -10.65 -26.73 -7.54
C ASN A 227 -10.87 -28.04 -6.78
N LYS A 228 -11.51 -28.02 -5.61
CA LYS A 228 -11.87 -29.24 -4.87
C LYS A 228 -12.81 -30.14 -5.66
N GLN A 229 -13.80 -29.58 -6.36
CA GLN A 229 -14.71 -30.35 -7.21
C GLN A 229 -14.00 -30.96 -8.42
N ALA A 230 -13.13 -30.20 -9.10
CA ALA A 230 -12.34 -30.68 -10.22
C ALA A 230 -11.41 -31.83 -9.80
N GLN A 231 -10.75 -31.70 -8.64
CA GLN A 231 -9.89 -32.76 -8.08
C GLN A 231 -10.71 -34.04 -7.79
N ARG A 232 -11.89 -33.93 -7.18
CA ARG A 232 -12.78 -35.09 -6.94
C ARG A 232 -13.20 -35.78 -8.24
N LYS A 233 -13.52 -35.02 -9.29
CA LYS A 233 -13.88 -35.59 -10.60
C LYS A 233 -12.70 -36.37 -11.22
N ARG A 234 -11.49 -35.81 -11.16
CA ARG A 234 -10.27 -36.47 -11.66
C ARG A 234 -9.97 -37.77 -10.89
N SER A 235 -10.07 -37.76 -9.56
CA SER A 235 -9.87 -38.97 -8.76
C SER A 235 -10.89 -40.07 -9.07
N LYS A 236 -12.15 -39.72 -9.32
CA LYS A 236 -13.18 -40.68 -9.73
C LYS A 236 -12.90 -41.28 -11.11
N GLN A 237 -12.50 -40.46 -12.10
CA GLN A 237 -12.11 -40.95 -13.43
C GLN A 237 -10.88 -41.85 -13.39
N ALA A 238 -9.85 -41.49 -12.63
CA ALA A 238 -8.66 -42.32 -12.45
C ALA A 238 -9.00 -43.68 -11.81
N SER A 239 -9.93 -43.70 -10.84
CA SER A 239 -10.38 -44.95 -10.21
C SER A 239 -11.20 -45.84 -11.16
N GLN A 240 -11.91 -45.28 -12.14
CA GLN A 240 -12.67 -46.05 -13.13
C GLN A 240 -11.78 -46.63 -14.24
N HIS A 241 -10.63 -46.01 -14.54
CA HIS A 241 -9.69 -46.51 -15.55
C HIS A 241 -8.81 -47.67 -15.04
N ILE A 242 -8.70 -47.83 -13.71
CA ILE A 242 -8.11 -49.04 -13.10
C ILE A 242 -9.22 -50.10 -13.00
N GLN A 243 -9.72 -50.57 -14.14
CA GLN A 243 -10.38 -51.87 -14.17
C GLN A 243 -9.28 -52.95 -14.15
N PRO A 244 -9.34 -53.91 -13.22
CA PRO A 244 -8.48 -55.08 -13.29
C PRO A 244 -8.91 -55.93 -14.49
N SER A 245 -8.09 -56.00 -15.54
CA SER A 245 -8.13 -57.16 -16.43
C SER A 245 -7.57 -58.36 -15.65
N VAL A 246 -8.35 -58.87 -14.70
CA VAL A 246 -8.06 -60.14 -14.02
C VAL A 246 -8.47 -61.26 -14.96
N ILE A 247 -7.47 -61.77 -15.67
CA ILE A 247 -7.43 -63.14 -16.14
C ILE A 247 -7.69 -64.03 -14.92
N SER A 248 -8.80 -64.76 -14.96
CA SER A 248 -9.18 -65.74 -13.94
C SER A 248 -8.22 -66.93 -14.02
N THR A 249 -7.24 -66.99 -13.12
CA THR A 249 -6.44 -68.20 -12.88
C THR A 249 -6.71 -68.69 -11.47
N THR A 250 -7.62 -69.67 -11.38
CA THR A 250 -7.91 -70.46 -10.18
C THR A 250 -6.65 -71.23 -9.77
N ILE A 251 -5.95 -70.79 -8.71
CA ILE A 251 -4.95 -71.61 -8.03
C ILE A 251 -5.45 -71.87 -6.61
N LYS A 252 -5.88 -73.13 -6.38
CA LYS A 252 -6.07 -73.70 -5.04
C LYS A 252 -4.70 -73.84 -4.40
N THR A 253 -4.45 -73.15 -3.29
CA THR A 253 -3.28 -73.44 -2.45
C THR A 253 -3.68 -73.61 -0.99
N THR A 254 -3.44 -74.83 -0.52
CA THR A 254 -3.63 -75.37 0.80
C THR A 254 -2.83 -74.61 1.86
N ILE A 255 -3.50 -74.37 3.00
CA ILE A 255 -2.94 -73.81 4.23
C ILE A 255 -1.83 -74.72 4.77
N LYS A 256 -0.64 -74.17 5.05
CA LYS A 256 0.27 -74.74 6.04
C LYS A 256 0.85 -73.65 6.94
N LYS A 257 0.51 -73.78 8.22
CA LYS A 257 0.95 -72.97 9.36
C LYS A 257 2.40 -73.34 9.67
N THR A 258 3.32 -72.38 9.62
CA THR A 258 4.64 -72.53 10.25
C THR A 258 5.08 -71.20 10.85
N SER A 259 5.22 -71.20 12.18
CA SER A 259 5.84 -70.18 13.00
C SER A 259 7.37 -70.27 12.91
N VAL A 260 8.07 -69.17 12.58
CA VAL A 260 9.50 -69.01 12.87
C VAL A 260 9.83 -67.54 13.16
N SER A 261 10.64 -67.35 14.20
CA SER A 261 11.19 -66.11 14.76
C SER A 261 12.33 -65.47 13.96
N ARG A 262 12.83 -64.33 14.49
CA ARG A 262 14.07 -63.55 14.19
C ARG A 262 13.91 -62.47 13.12
N SER A 263 14.14 -61.19 13.43
CA SER A 263 15.34 -60.48 13.91
C SER A 263 16.17 -59.90 12.76
N SER A 264 16.48 -58.61 12.95
CA SER A 264 17.61 -57.85 12.41
C SER A 264 17.48 -57.07 11.09
N LYS A 265 17.77 -55.77 11.25
CA LYS A 265 18.50 -54.85 10.37
C LYS A 265 17.92 -54.51 8.99
N ALA A 266 17.32 -53.33 8.92
CA ALA A 266 17.16 -52.58 7.68
C ALA A 266 18.23 -51.48 7.59
N THR A 267 19.08 -51.61 6.56
CA THR A 267 19.99 -50.58 6.06
C THR A 267 19.36 -49.98 4.80
N ALA A 268 19.45 -48.65 4.67
CA ALA A 268 19.31 -47.82 3.47
C ALA A 268 17.95 -47.83 2.72
N ASN A 269 17.37 -46.64 2.52
CA ASN A 269 17.33 -46.06 1.17
C ASN A 269 16.83 -44.60 1.14
N ASN A 270 17.54 -43.85 0.30
CA ASN A 270 17.30 -42.49 -0.14
C ASN A 270 15.82 -42.19 -0.43
N THR A 271 15.29 -41.16 0.24
CA THR A 271 14.10 -40.44 -0.21
C THR A 271 14.54 -39.08 -0.73
N THR A 272 14.75 -39.02 -2.05
CA THR A 272 14.71 -37.78 -2.80
C THR A 272 13.31 -37.18 -2.67
N SER A 273 13.19 -36.17 -1.82
CA SER A 273 12.00 -35.33 -1.71
C SER A 273 11.88 -34.51 -2.99
N SER A 274 11.09 -35.00 -3.96
CA SER A 274 10.56 -34.21 -5.05
C SER A 274 9.49 -33.28 -4.48
N TYR A 275 9.92 -32.13 -3.94
CA TYR A 275 9.05 -30.98 -3.80
C TYR A 275 8.64 -30.56 -5.21
N LEU A 276 7.51 -31.12 -5.64
CA LEU A 276 6.68 -30.61 -6.71
C LEU A 276 6.42 -29.13 -6.41
N SER A 277 7.15 -28.30 -7.14
CA SER A 277 6.90 -26.89 -7.35
C SER A 277 5.44 -26.72 -7.75
N SER A 278 4.60 -26.48 -6.74
CA SER A 278 3.27 -25.96 -6.96
C SER A 278 3.43 -24.66 -7.74
N PRO A 279 2.80 -24.47 -8.91
CA PRO A 279 2.86 -23.22 -9.61
C PRO A 279 2.28 -22.16 -8.68
N THR A 280 3.13 -21.24 -8.23
CA THR A 280 2.70 -20.01 -7.58
C THR A 280 1.57 -19.43 -8.45
N PRO A 281 0.36 -19.25 -7.90
CA PRO A 281 -0.73 -18.71 -8.69
C PRO A 281 -0.26 -17.37 -9.22
N SER A 282 -0.37 -17.21 -10.54
CA SER A 282 -0.12 -15.94 -11.21
C SER A 282 -0.90 -14.86 -10.48
N PHE A 283 -0.20 -13.99 -9.77
CA PHE A 283 -0.72 -12.76 -9.17
C PHE A 283 -1.06 -11.79 -10.32
N HIS A 284 -1.96 -12.20 -11.21
CA HIS A 284 -2.45 -11.38 -12.29
C HIS A 284 -3.48 -10.42 -11.72
N GLN A 285 -3.07 -9.15 -11.75
CA GLN A 285 -3.94 -7.97 -11.76
C GLN A 285 -4.94 -7.90 -10.60
N SER A 286 -4.44 -7.50 -9.43
CA SER A 286 -5.32 -6.66 -8.61
C SER A 286 -5.70 -5.45 -9.47
N PRO A 287 -6.99 -5.17 -9.70
CA PRO A 287 -7.39 -3.90 -10.31
C PRO A 287 -6.72 -2.76 -9.53
N PRO A 288 -6.38 -1.64 -10.20
CA PRO A 288 -5.79 -0.51 -9.50
C PRO A 288 -6.73 -0.16 -8.37
N VAL A 289 -6.23 -0.30 -7.14
CA VAL A 289 -6.85 0.41 -6.04
C VAL A 289 -6.38 1.83 -6.31
N SER A 290 -7.20 2.65 -6.96
CA SER A 290 -6.98 4.09 -6.88
C SER A 290 -7.30 4.47 -5.44
N VAL A 291 -6.27 4.43 -4.60
CA VAL A 291 -6.25 4.99 -3.23
C VAL A 291 -5.63 6.40 -3.23
N HIS A 292 -5.33 6.89 -4.42
CA HIS A 292 -5.19 8.32 -4.69
C HIS A 292 -6.54 8.78 -5.20
#